data_AF-A0A1E1WWF1-F1
#
_entry.id   AF-A0A1E1WWF1-F1
#
_cell.length_a   1.000
_cell.length_b   1.000
_cell.length_c   1.000
_cell.angle_alpha   90.00
_cell.angle_beta   90.00
_cell.angle_gamma   90.00
#
_symmetry.space_group_name_H-M   'P 1'
#
loop_
_entity.id
_entity.type
_entity.pdbx_description
1 polymer ?
#
loop_
_entity_poly.entity_id
_entity_poly.type
_entity_poly.pdbx_seq_one_letter_code
_entity_poly.pdbx_strand_id
1 'polypeptide(L)' 'RLELFAEHLLRRERVFKDRSNPLEVYSEEELQRRFRFGRGGITYLTELLYADLVHRSRRSCSLPVVYQVL' A
#
# COMPACT_ATOMS: atom_id res chain seq x y z
N ARG A 1 -29.31 12.03 14.65
CA ARG A 1 -28.36 10.93 14.30
C ARG A 1 -28.22 10.81 12.77
N LEU A 2 -27.88 11.92 12.10
CA LEU A 2 -27.63 11.97 10.64
C LEU A 2 -26.27 12.63 10.34
N GLU A 3 -25.71 13.36 11.30
CA GLU A 3 -24.44 14.09 11.16
C GLU A 3 -23.21 13.16 11.08
N LEU A 4 -23.24 12.00 11.75
CA LEU A 4 -22.15 11.01 11.73
C LEU A 4 -21.96 10.33 10.36
N PHE A 5 -22.99 10.29 9.51
CA PHE A 5 -22.88 9.70 8.18
C PHE A 5 -22.24 10.64 7.17
N ALA A 6 -22.33 11.96 7.37
CA ALA A 6 -21.77 12.95 6.45
C ALA A 6 -20.24 13.00 6.54
N GLU A 7 -19.64 12.80 7.72
CA GLU A 7 -18.17 12.78 7.90
C GLU A 7 -17.51 11.62 7.15
N HIS A 8 -18.13 10.44 7.11
CA HIS A 8 -17.60 9.29 6.37
C HIS A 8 -17.76 9.41 4.84
N LEU A 9 -18.62 10.31 4.36
CA LEU A 9 -18.88 10.55 2.94
C LEU A 9 -17.92 11.58 2.31
N LEU A 10 -17.01 12.18 3.09
CA LEU A 10 -15.78 12.78 2.56
C LEU A 10 -14.86 11.66 2.08
N ARG A 11 -15.31 10.99 1.01
CA ARG A 11 -14.55 10.04 0.22
C ARG A 11 -13.19 10.68 -0.03
N ARG A 12 -12.14 10.14 0.59
CA ARG A 12 -10.77 10.39 0.14
C ARG A 12 -10.78 10.27 -1.37
N GLU A 13 -10.41 11.35 -2.04
CA GLU A 13 -10.30 11.37 -3.49
C GLU A 13 -9.55 10.11 -3.92
N ARG A 14 -10.19 9.31 -4.79
CA ARG A 14 -9.58 8.08 -5.27
C ARG A 14 -8.51 8.48 -6.29
N VAL A 15 -7.34 8.82 -5.78
CA VAL A 15 -6.16 9.03 -6.60
C VAL A 15 -5.80 7.68 -7.22
N PHE A 16 -5.95 7.57 -8.54
CA PHE A 16 -5.51 6.40 -9.28
C PHE A 16 -3.98 6.42 -9.27
N LYS A 17 -3.40 5.84 -8.22
CA LYS A 17 -1.95 5.70 -8.10
C LYS A 17 -1.48 4.67 -9.09
N ASP A 18 -0.39 4.97 -9.77
CA ASP A 18 0.29 3.96 -10.57
C ASP A 18 0.61 2.76 -9.68
N ARG A 19 0.03 1.62 -10.06
CA ARG A 19 0.22 0.35 -9.37
C ARG A 19 1.46 -0.40 -9.89
N SER A 20 2.33 0.28 -10.62
CA SER A 20 3.67 -0.22 -10.93
C SER A 20 4.69 0.27 -9.89
N ASN A 21 4.52 1.49 -9.36
CA ASN A 21 5.44 2.08 -8.37
C ASN A 21 4.71 2.91 -7.29
N PRO A 22 4.14 2.26 -6.26
CA PRO A 22 3.32 2.94 -5.27
C PRO A 22 4.13 3.77 -4.27
N LEU A 23 5.45 3.57 -4.23
CA LEU A 23 6.34 4.30 -3.33
C LEU A 23 6.82 5.62 -3.93
N GLU A 24 6.78 5.79 -5.25
CA GLU A 24 7.31 6.96 -5.97
C GLU A 24 6.70 8.29 -5.51
N VAL A 25 5.45 8.27 -5.06
CA VAL A 25 4.72 9.46 -4.60
C VAL A 25 5.16 9.98 -3.23
N TYR A 26 6.03 9.26 -2.52
CA TYR A 26 6.49 9.63 -1.19
C TYR A 26 7.95 10.09 -1.23
N SER A 27 8.27 11.16 -0.51
CA SER A 27 9.64 11.50 -0.16
C SER A 27 10.23 10.51 0.86
N GLU A 28 11.56 10.46 0.98
CA GLU A 28 12.24 9.63 2.00
C GLU A 28 11.76 9.93 3.43
N GLU A 29 11.55 11.21 3.74
CA GLU A 29 11.10 11.62 5.07
C GLU A 29 9.67 11.11 5.35
N GLU A 30 8.78 11.17 4.36
CA GLU A 30 7.43 10.63 4.49
C GLU A 30 7.43 9.10 4.63
N LEU A 31 8.32 8.41 3.91
CA LEU A 31 8.48 6.96 4.05
C LEU A 31 8.95 6.60 5.46
N GLN A 32 9.97 7.29 5.98
CA GLN A 32 10.47 7.08 7.34
C GLN A 32 9.40 7.41 8.39
N ARG A 33 8.62 8.49 8.24
CA ARG A 33 7.54 8.83 9.18
C ARG A 33 6.41 7.78 9.17
N ARG A 34 6.03 7.27 7.99
CA ARG A 34 4.92 6.32 7.82
C ARG A 34 5.31 4.89 8.19
N PHE A 35 6.42 4.41 7.65
CA PHE A 35 6.79 2.99 7.69
C PHE A 35 7.99 2.72 8.60
N ARG A 36 8.66 3.78 9.12
CA ARG A 36 9.90 3.67 9.91
C ARG A 36 11.10 3.15 9.12
N PHE A 37 10.96 3.08 7.80
CA PHE A 37 12.00 2.69 6.85
C PHE A 37 12.03 3.68 5.68
N GLY A 38 13.23 3.90 5.15
CA GLY A 38 13.41 4.52 3.84
C GLY A 38 13.09 3.54 2.70
N ARG A 39 13.13 4.02 1.45
CA ARG A 39 12.75 3.22 0.27
C ARG A 39 13.53 1.93 0.16
N GLY A 40 14.85 1.97 0.35
CA GLY A 40 15.70 0.77 0.31
C GLY A 40 15.31 -0.28 1.35
N GLY A 41 14.95 0.13 2.57
CA GLY A 41 14.52 -0.78 3.62
C GLY A 41 13.16 -1.43 3.31
N ILE A 42 12.23 -0.64 2.78
CA ILE A 42 10.92 -1.14 2.34
C ILE A 42 11.11 -2.15 1.20
N THR A 43 11.92 -1.83 0.18
CA THR A 43 12.22 -2.75 -0.93
C THR A 43 12.84 -4.05 -0.43
N TYR A 44 13.86 -3.96 0.43
CA TYR A 44 14.51 -5.13 1.01
C TYR A 44 13.53 -6.04 1.76
N LEU A 45 12.68 -5.47 2.64
CA LEU A 45 11.69 -6.26 3.37
C LEU A 45 10.65 -6.88 2.44
N THR A 46 10.23 -6.16 1.40
CA THR A 46 9.26 -6.66 0.42
C THR A 46 9.82 -7.83 -0.38
N GLU A 47 11.08 -7.74 -0.81
CA GLU A 47 11.79 -8.82 -1.51
C GLU A 47 12.00 -10.03 -0.60
N LEU A 48 12.44 -9.79 0.65
CA LEU A 48 12.66 -10.83 1.65
C LEU A 48 11.38 -11.63 1.92
N LEU A 49 10.25 -10.94 2.06
CA LEU A 49 8.95 -11.55 2.36
C LEU A 49 8.19 -12.02 1.12
N TYR A 50 8.70 -11.76 -0.09
CA TYR A 50 7.98 -12.01 -1.33
C TYR A 50 7.48 -13.45 -1.43
N ALA A 51 8.34 -14.43 -1.14
CA ALA A 51 8.00 -15.85 -1.22
C ALA A 51 6.86 -16.25 -0.26
N ASP A 52 6.78 -15.60 0.90
CA ASP A 52 5.76 -15.87 1.92
C ASP A 52 4.44 -15.15 1.63
N LEU A 53 4.51 -14.00 0.95
CA LEU A 53 3.35 -13.19 0.58
C LEU A 53 2.73 -13.61 -0.75
N VAL A 54 3.44 -14.38 -1.59
CA VAL A 54 2.88 -14.98 -2.81
C VAL A 54 1.75 -15.93 -2.44
N HIS A 55 0.53 -15.58 -2.86
CA HIS A 55 -0.65 -16.40 -2.66
C HIS A 55 -0.47 -17.80 -3.28
N ARG A 56 -0.53 -18.85 -2.45
CA ARG A 56 -0.47 -20.26 -2.89
C ARG A 56 -1.66 -20.71 -3.73
N SER A 57 -2.78 -19.97 -3.72
CA SER A 57 -3.98 -20.35 -4.46
C SER A 57 -4.16 -19.51 -5.71
N ARG A 58 -4.28 -20.18 -6.87
CA ARG A 58 -4.62 -19.56 -8.18
C ARG A 58 -6.06 -19.02 -8.26
N ARG A 59 -6.78 -18.90 -7.14
CA ARG A 59 -8.13 -18.35 -7.12
C ARG A 59 -8.05 -16.85 -6.87
N SER A 60 -8.44 -16.09 -7.90
CA SER A 60 -8.65 -14.63 -7.87
C SER A 60 -7.49 -13.81 -7.29
N CYS A 61 -6.33 -13.83 -7.96
CA CYS A 61 -5.25 -12.88 -7.73
C CYS A 61 -5.56 -11.53 -8.40
N SER A 62 -6.49 -10.74 -7.83
CA SER A 62 -6.82 -9.40 -8.35
C SER A 62 -5.76 -8.34 -8.02
N LEU A 63 -4.86 -8.61 -7.07
CA LEU A 63 -3.87 -7.66 -6.58
C LEU A 63 -2.50 -8.33 -6.47
N PRO A 64 -1.46 -7.81 -7.15
CA PRO A 64 -0.09 -8.26 -6.99
C PRO A 64 0.37 -8.17 -5.53
N VAL A 65 1.28 -9.04 -5.13
CA VAL A 65 1.78 -9.21 -3.75
C VAL A 65 2.22 -7.90 -3.09
N VAL A 66 2.87 -7.01 -3.83
CA VAL A 66 3.30 -5.69 -3.35
C VAL A 66 2.14 -4.80 -2.86
N TYR A 67 0.90 -5.08 -3.30
CA TYR A 67 -0.31 -4.36 -2.90
C TYR A 67 -1.10 -5.03 -1.77
N GLN A 68 -0.69 -6.21 -1.32
CA GLN A 68 -1.42 -6.92 -0.26
C GLN A 68 -1.00 -6.49 1.15
N VAL A 69 0.15 -5.82 1.28
CA VAL A 69 0.79 -5.51 2.57
C VAL A 69 0.78 -4.01 2.91
N LEU A 70 0.38 -3.15 1.97
CA LEU A 70 0.22 -1.70 2.14
C LEU A 70 -1.24 -1.34 2.47
#